data_AF-A0AA36DN18-F1
#
_entry.id   AF-A0AA36DN18-F1
#
_cell.length_a   1.000
_cell.length_b   1.000
_cell.length_c   1.000
_cell.angle_alpha   90.00
_cell.angle_beta   90.00
_cell.angle_gamma   90.00
#
_symmetry.space_group_name_H-M   'P 1'
#
loop_
_entity.id
_entity.type
_entity.pdbx_description
1 polymer ?
#
loop_
_entity_poly.entity_id
_entity_poly.type
_entity_poly.pdbx_seq_one_letter_code
_entity_poly.pdbx_strand_id
1 'polypeptide(L)'
;MVSPTDVRRHTMSTMAAIPVSGPTEKNHNGQDFYKYFFAHHPEVRKYFKGAENFTADDVGKSDRFDKLGNAILLSVHILTQTADNDNVFRGFIRDMLDRHISRGLDPALWKAFVSIWNAYMESKGITLNAEQKEAWNTLSARFNEECQKYLAQIGQPHL
;
A
#
# COMPACT_ATOMS: atom_id res chain seq x y z
N MET A 1 -21.39 -7.87 -6.50
CA MET A 1 -19.95 -8.12 -6.34
C MET A 1 -19.26 -7.56 -7.58
N VAL A 2 -18.28 -6.67 -7.42
CA VAL A 2 -17.54 -6.07 -8.54
C VAL A 2 -16.67 -7.15 -9.20
N SER A 3 -16.66 -7.24 -10.53
CA SER A 3 -15.86 -8.24 -11.24
C SER A 3 -14.35 -8.00 -11.03
N PRO A 4 -13.47 -9.00 -11.07
CA PRO A 4 -12.02 -8.78 -10.95
C PRO A 4 -11.47 -7.79 -11.99
N THR A 5 -12.00 -7.83 -13.22
CA THR A 5 -11.66 -6.87 -14.28
C THR A 5 -12.09 -5.45 -13.93
N ASP A 6 -13.27 -5.26 -13.34
CA ASP A 6 -13.72 -3.95 -12.87
C ASP A 6 -12.91 -3.46 -11.67
N VAL A 7 -12.54 -4.37 -10.75
CA VAL A 7 -11.64 -4.03 -9.63
C VAL A 7 -10.33 -3.46 -10.16
N ARG A 8 -9.70 -4.15 -11.12
CA ARG A 8 -8.49 -3.67 -11.78
C ARG A 8 -8.72 -2.32 -12.46
N ARG A 9 -9.72 -2.22 -13.32
CA ARG A 9 -10.02 -1.00 -14.09
C ARG A 9 -10.22 0.22 -13.18
N HIS A 10 -11.06 0.09 -12.16
CA HIS A 10 -11.37 1.19 -11.25
C HIS A 10 -10.17 1.57 -10.38
N THR A 11 -9.47 0.61 -9.76
CA THR A 11 -8.30 0.92 -8.92
C THR A 11 -7.12 1.46 -9.73
N MET A 12 -6.88 0.96 -10.95
CA MET A 12 -5.86 1.52 -11.83
C MET A 12 -6.16 2.96 -12.24
N SER A 13 -7.43 3.28 -12.53
CA SER A 13 -7.79 4.65 -12.91
C SER A 13 -7.46 5.68 -11.83
N THR A 14 -7.58 5.32 -10.55
CA THR A 14 -7.24 6.22 -9.44
C THR A 14 -5.72 6.34 -9.29
N MET A 15 -4.98 5.25 -9.53
CA MET A 15 -3.52 5.23 -9.46
C MET A 15 -2.84 6.05 -10.56
N ALA A 16 -3.53 6.35 -11.68
CA ALA A 16 -3.00 7.23 -12.72
C ALA A 16 -2.71 8.66 -12.23
N ALA A 17 -3.37 9.11 -11.16
CA ALA A 17 -3.12 10.42 -10.54
C ALA A 17 -1.84 10.45 -9.68
N ILE A 18 -1.29 9.29 -9.32
CA ILE A 18 -0.07 9.14 -8.52
C ILE A 18 0.90 8.15 -9.19
N PRO A 19 1.50 8.54 -10.33
CA PRO A 19 2.41 7.66 -11.08
C PRO A 19 3.70 7.37 -10.29
N VAL A 20 4.29 6.20 -10.56
CA VAL A 20 5.65 5.83 -10.10
C VAL A 20 6.67 6.78 -10.72
N SER A 21 7.69 7.17 -9.97
CA SER A 21 8.75 8.04 -10.48
C SER A 21 9.65 7.31 -11.46
N GLY A 22 9.98 7.99 -12.56
CA GLY A 22 10.96 7.54 -13.56
C GLY A 22 12.36 8.13 -13.31
N PRO A 23 13.38 7.68 -14.05
CA PRO A 23 14.75 8.21 -13.92
C PRO A 23 14.85 9.73 -14.14
N THR A 24 13.99 10.29 -15.00
CA THR A 24 13.95 11.72 -15.35
C THR A 24 12.74 12.46 -14.76
N GLU A 25 11.71 11.72 -14.35
CA GLU A 25 10.47 12.25 -13.78
C GLU A 25 10.46 11.99 -12.28
N LYS A 26 11.03 12.91 -11.51
CA LYS A 26 11.01 12.86 -10.05
C LYS A 26 9.71 13.44 -9.55
N ASN A 27 8.70 12.59 -9.35
CA ASN A 27 7.58 12.95 -8.50
C ASN A 27 7.82 12.44 -7.08
N HIS A 28 7.20 13.09 -6.09
CA HIS A 28 7.35 12.73 -4.69
C HIS A 28 6.11 12.01 -4.14
N ASN A 29 5.26 11.45 -4.99
CA ASN A 29 4.00 10.83 -4.58
C ASN A 29 4.22 9.73 -3.53
N GLY A 30 5.23 8.89 -3.72
CA GLY A 30 5.57 7.84 -2.76
C GLY A 30 6.12 8.37 -1.43
N GLN A 31 6.92 9.45 -1.47
CA GLN A 31 7.46 10.07 -0.26
C GLN A 31 6.36 10.84 0.50
N ASP A 32 5.45 11.50 -0.22
CA ASP A 32 4.27 12.16 0.33
C ASP A 32 3.35 11.16 1.04
N PHE A 33 3.24 9.92 0.54
CA PHE A 33 2.55 8.86 1.29
C PHE A 33 3.19 8.64 2.66
N TYR A 34 4.53 8.53 2.76
CA TYR A 34 5.18 8.37 4.07
C TYR A 34 5.05 9.60 4.96
N LYS A 35 5.06 10.81 4.40
CA LYS A 35 4.79 12.05 5.15
C LYS A 35 3.38 12.01 5.75
N TYR A 36 2.39 11.65 4.95
CA TYR A 36 1.01 11.46 5.42
C TYR A 36 0.94 10.35 6.48
N PHE A 37 1.54 9.20 6.20
CA PHE A 37 1.48 8.01 7.05
C PHE A 37 2.11 8.27 8.42
N PHE A 38 3.26 8.94 8.50
CA PHE A 38 3.92 9.23 9.77
C PHE A 38 3.22 10.33 10.57
N ALA A 39 2.54 11.26 9.90
CA ALA A 39 1.77 12.32 10.56
C ALA A 39 0.45 11.80 11.14
N HIS A 40 -0.24 10.88 10.46
CA HIS A 40 -1.58 10.42 10.84
C HIS A 40 -1.60 9.05 11.53
N HIS A 41 -0.55 8.26 11.36
CA HIS A 41 -0.37 6.93 11.97
C HIS A 41 0.98 6.82 12.70
N PRO A 42 1.26 7.71 13.66
CA PRO A 42 2.56 7.76 14.34
C PRO A 42 2.93 6.44 15.04
N GLU A 43 1.97 5.60 15.40
CA GLU A 43 2.14 4.28 16.02
C GLU A 43 2.90 3.28 15.14
N VAL A 44 2.88 3.46 13.81
CA VAL A 44 3.54 2.55 12.86
C VAL A 44 5.04 2.83 12.74
N ARG A 45 5.51 4.00 13.19
CA ARG A 45 6.91 4.42 13.06
C ARG A 45 7.88 3.47 13.78
N LYS A 46 7.41 2.74 14.80
CA LYS A 46 8.17 1.69 15.51
C LYS A 46 8.71 0.58 14.59
N TYR A 47 8.09 0.36 13.43
CA TYR A 47 8.54 -0.63 12.44
C TYR A 47 9.63 -0.09 11.50
N PHE A 48 9.91 1.21 11.53
CA PHE A 48 10.89 1.88 10.68
C PHE A 48 12.16 2.20 11.47
N LYS A 49 13.04 1.20 11.62
CA LYS A 49 14.27 1.32 12.42
C LYS A 49 15.11 2.55 12.05
N GLY A 50 15.49 3.35 13.03
CA GLY A 50 16.22 4.61 12.88
C GLY A 50 15.36 5.80 12.44
N ALA A 51 14.05 5.61 12.23
CA ALA A 51 13.09 6.65 11.86
C ALA A 51 11.87 6.67 12.80
N GLU A 52 11.98 6.08 13.99
CA GLU A 52 10.88 5.93 14.95
C GLU A 52 10.30 7.28 15.40
N ASN A 53 11.13 8.32 15.41
CA ASN A 53 10.75 9.68 15.82
C ASN A 53 10.68 10.67 14.67
N PHE A 54 10.75 10.22 13.41
CA PHE A 54 10.69 11.11 12.26
C PHE A 54 9.35 11.87 12.22
N THR A 55 9.44 13.15 11.90
CA THR A 55 8.34 14.02 11.51
C THR A 55 8.12 13.95 9.99
N ALA A 56 7.04 14.56 9.49
CA ALA A 56 6.82 14.68 8.05
C ALA A 56 7.93 15.49 7.34
N ASP A 57 8.55 16.46 8.03
CA ASP A 57 9.67 17.23 7.47
C ASP A 57 10.93 16.35 7.34
N ASP A 58 11.23 15.53 8.36
CA ASP A 58 12.35 14.57 8.31
C ASP A 58 12.19 13.56 7.17
N VAL A 59 10.97 13.04 6.98
CA VAL A 59 10.65 12.15 5.86
C VAL A 59 10.88 12.85 4.51
N GLY A 60 10.44 14.10 4.38
CA GLY A 60 10.57 14.90 3.16
C GLY A 60 12.03 15.18 2.75
N LYS A 61 12.97 15.16 3.71
CA LYS A 61 14.40 15.39 3.48
C LYS A 61 15.21 14.10 3.39
N SER A 62 14.57 12.93 3.45
CA SER A 62 15.25 11.65 3.55
C SER A 62 15.31 10.87 2.23
N ASP A 63 16.53 10.65 1.72
CA ASP A 63 16.79 9.77 0.56
C ASP A 63 16.27 8.34 0.77
N ARG A 64 16.23 7.87 2.03
CA ARG A 64 15.64 6.57 2.36
C ARG A 64 14.16 6.55 2.01
N PHE A 65 13.41 7.58 2.39
CA PHE A 65 11.97 7.64 2.16
C PHE A 65 11.61 8.05 0.73
N ASP A 66 12.51 8.70 -0.01
CA ASP A 66 12.39 8.83 -1.46
C ASP A 66 12.40 7.44 -2.13
N LYS A 67 13.40 6.61 -1.81
CA LYS A 67 13.52 5.24 -2.34
C LYS A 67 12.38 4.32 -1.88
N LEU A 68 12.08 4.32 -0.57
CA LEU A 68 10.97 3.53 -0.02
C LEU A 68 9.63 3.99 -0.58
N GLY A 69 9.46 5.30 -0.77
CA GLY A 69 8.28 5.90 -1.37
C GLY A 69 8.01 5.35 -2.76
N ASN A 70 9.02 5.35 -3.63
CA ASN A 70 8.85 4.79 -4.97
C ASN A 70 8.56 3.28 -4.94
N ALA A 71 9.19 2.54 -4.01
CA ALA A 71 8.99 1.10 -3.86
C ALA A 71 7.57 0.73 -3.38
N ILE A 72 7.00 1.47 -2.41
CA ILE A 72 5.62 1.22 -1.96
C ILE A 72 4.63 1.62 -3.05
N LEU A 73 4.87 2.74 -3.74
CA LEU A 73 4.00 3.19 -4.82
C LEU A 73 3.96 2.15 -5.96
N LEU A 74 5.13 1.65 -6.39
CA LEU A 74 5.21 0.55 -7.36
C LEU A 74 4.46 -0.71 -6.88
N SER A 75 4.60 -1.07 -5.60
CA SER A 75 3.92 -2.25 -5.05
C SER A 75 2.40 -2.12 -5.12
N VAL A 76 1.85 -0.93 -4.85
CA VAL A 76 0.41 -0.68 -4.98
C VAL A 76 -0.03 -0.69 -6.44
N HIS A 77 0.76 -0.12 -7.36
CA HIS A 77 0.50 -0.23 -8.81
C HIS A 77 0.47 -1.68 -9.29
N ILE A 78 1.36 -2.55 -8.80
CA ILE A 78 1.35 -3.98 -9.13
C ILE A 78 0.09 -4.67 -8.56
N LEU A 79 -0.32 -4.35 -7.32
CA LEU A 79 -1.55 -4.89 -6.74
C LEU A 79 -2.78 -4.56 -7.59
N THR A 80 -2.91 -3.31 -8.05
CA THR A 80 -4.05 -2.91 -8.89
C THR A 80 -3.98 -3.53 -10.27
N GLN A 81 -2.80 -3.54 -10.91
CA GLN A 81 -2.58 -4.12 -12.24
C GLN A 81 -2.83 -5.62 -12.32
N THR A 82 -2.59 -6.35 -11.23
CA THR A 82 -2.73 -7.80 -11.20
C THR A 82 -4.08 -8.27 -10.65
N ALA A 83 -4.97 -7.36 -10.25
CA ALA A 83 -6.20 -7.69 -9.53
C ALA A 83 -7.16 -8.62 -10.31
N ASP A 84 -7.08 -8.68 -11.65
CA ASP A 84 -7.87 -9.59 -12.50
C ASP A 84 -7.16 -10.92 -12.79
N ASN A 85 -5.90 -11.08 -12.40
CA ASN A 85 -5.13 -12.32 -12.51
C ASN A 85 -4.85 -12.89 -11.11
N ASP A 86 -5.79 -13.67 -10.59
CA ASP A 86 -5.79 -14.12 -9.18
C ASP A 86 -4.50 -14.87 -8.78
N ASN A 87 -3.95 -15.70 -9.68
CA ASN A 87 -2.70 -16.43 -9.42
C ASN A 87 -1.52 -15.47 -9.18
N VAL A 88 -1.35 -14.48 -10.06
CA VAL A 88 -0.26 -13.49 -9.94
C VAL A 88 -0.51 -12.54 -8.77
N PHE A 89 -1.76 -12.08 -8.58
CA PHE A 89 -2.15 -11.22 -7.46
C PHE A 89 -1.80 -11.84 -6.11
N ARG A 90 -2.25 -13.08 -5.87
CA ARG A 90 -1.96 -13.80 -4.62
C ARG A 90 -0.48 -14.14 -4.49
N GLY A 91 0.18 -14.52 -5.59
CA GLY A 91 1.63 -14.75 -5.61
C GLY A 91 2.44 -13.52 -5.18
N PHE A 92 2.08 -12.34 -5.70
CA PHE A 92 2.72 -11.08 -5.32
C PHE A 92 2.50 -10.73 -3.84
N ILE A 93 1.30 -10.99 -3.30
CA ILE A 93 1.01 -10.77 -1.88
C ILE A 93 1.90 -11.63 -0.98
N ARG A 94 2.10 -12.90 -1.32
CA ARG A 94 2.97 -13.80 -0.55
C ARG A 94 4.44 -13.37 -0.60
N ASP A 95 4.96 -13.02 -1.78
CA ASP A 95 6.31 -12.46 -1.93
C ASP A 95 6.47 -11.16 -1.12
N MET A 96 5.47 -10.28 -1.17
CA MET A 96 5.46 -9.07 -0.36
C MET A 96 5.50 -9.41 1.13
N LEU A 97 4.70 -10.39 1.60
CA LEU A 97 4.71 -10.81 2.99
C LEU A 97 6.07 -11.36 3.42
N ASP A 98 6.71 -12.20 2.60
CA ASP A 98 8.05 -12.75 2.90
C ASP A 98 9.07 -11.64 3.17
N ARG A 99 9.01 -10.55 2.38
CA ARG A 99 9.85 -9.35 2.56
C ARG A 99 9.52 -8.52 3.81
N HIS A 100 8.44 -8.83 4.52
CA HIS A 100 7.96 -8.12 5.71
C HIS A 100 8.01 -8.94 7.01
N ILE A 101 8.12 -10.28 6.96
CA ILE A 101 8.09 -11.17 8.15
C ILE A 101 9.05 -10.71 9.24
N SER A 102 10.30 -10.41 8.88
CA SER A 102 11.34 -10.02 9.84
C SER A 102 11.06 -8.71 10.60
N ARG A 103 10.05 -7.94 10.18
CA ARG A 103 9.65 -6.67 10.80
C ARG A 103 8.68 -6.86 11.96
N GLY A 104 8.11 -8.06 12.14
CA GLY A 104 7.18 -8.37 13.23
C GLY A 104 5.95 -7.46 13.24
N LEU A 105 5.37 -7.22 12.04
CA LEU A 105 4.20 -6.36 11.92
C LEU A 105 2.99 -6.98 12.62
N ASP A 106 2.18 -6.12 13.26
CA ASP A 106 0.85 -6.50 13.73
C ASP A 106 -0.01 -6.95 12.52
N PRO A 107 -0.57 -8.17 12.52
CA PRO A 107 -1.34 -8.69 11.38
C PRO A 107 -2.60 -7.87 11.05
N ALA A 108 -3.11 -7.04 11.97
CA ALA A 108 -4.22 -6.12 11.71
C ALA A 108 -3.86 -5.04 10.67
N LEU A 109 -2.57 -4.70 10.53
CA LEU A 109 -2.11 -3.65 9.63
C LEU A 109 -2.33 -4.00 8.15
N TRP A 110 -2.36 -5.29 7.79
CA TRP A 110 -2.65 -5.72 6.42
C TRP A 110 -4.05 -5.32 5.98
N LYS A 111 -5.03 -5.40 6.88
CA LYS A 111 -6.39 -4.92 6.64
C LYS A 111 -6.46 -3.39 6.59
N ALA A 112 -5.77 -2.72 7.51
CA ALA A 112 -5.81 -1.26 7.64
C ALA A 112 -5.15 -0.53 6.45
N PHE A 113 -4.15 -1.13 5.80
CA PHE A 113 -3.32 -0.48 4.79
C PHE A 113 -4.13 0.22 3.68
N VAL A 114 -5.12 -0.44 3.09
CA VAL A 114 -5.86 0.14 1.95
C VAL A 114 -6.72 1.35 2.39
N SER A 115 -7.28 1.33 3.60
CA SER A 115 -7.99 2.51 4.11
C SER A 115 -7.06 3.71 4.30
N ILE A 116 -5.84 3.48 4.79
CA ILE A 116 -4.81 4.52 4.95
C ILE A 116 -4.37 5.05 3.57
N TRP A 117 -4.21 4.15 2.61
CA TRP A 117 -3.87 4.50 1.23
C TRP A 117 -4.93 5.38 0.58
N ASN A 118 -6.21 5.02 0.72
CA ASN A 118 -7.32 5.82 0.20
C ASN A 118 -7.39 7.20 0.86
N ALA A 119 -7.21 7.27 2.18
CA ALA A 119 -7.18 8.55 2.90
C ALA A 119 -6.00 9.43 2.46
N TYR A 120 -4.83 8.84 2.17
CA TYR A 120 -3.72 9.53 1.53
C TYR A 120 -4.10 10.09 0.15
N MET A 121 -4.71 9.30 -0.73
CA MET A 121 -5.15 9.77 -2.05
C MET A 121 -6.15 10.93 -1.92
N GLU A 122 -7.14 10.82 -1.03
CA GLU A 122 -8.11 11.89 -0.77
C GLU A 122 -7.44 13.16 -0.25
N SER A 123 -6.41 13.03 0.60
CA SER A 123 -5.60 14.18 1.07
C SER A 123 -4.85 14.92 -0.04
N LYS A 124 -4.61 14.25 -1.18
CA LYS A 124 -4.01 14.84 -2.39
C LYS A 124 -5.06 15.42 -3.35
N GLY A 125 -6.34 15.45 -2.94
CA GLY A 125 -7.46 15.94 -3.76
C GLY A 125 -8.01 14.91 -4.75
N ILE A 126 -7.63 13.63 -4.64
CA ILE A 126 -8.16 12.56 -5.48
C ILE A 126 -9.49 12.10 -4.89
N THR A 127 -10.59 12.50 -5.53
CA THR A 127 -11.94 12.09 -5.11
C THR A 127 -12.29 10.74 -5.73
N LEU A 128 -12.49 9.73 -4.88
CA LEU A 128 -12.96 8.40 -5.29
C LEU A 128 -14.48 8.40 -5.44
N ASN A 129 -14.99 8.01 -6.62
CA ASN A 129 -16.42 7.77 -6.81
C ASN A 129 -16.87 6.46 -6.14
N ALA A 130 -18.17 6.18 -6.13
CA ALA A 130 -18.74 5.00 -5.46
C ALA A 130 -18.17 3.67 -5.99
N GLU A 131 -18.00 3.54 -7.31
CA GLU A 131 -17.47 2.33 -7.94
C GLU A 131 -15.99 2.12 -7.62
N GLN A 132 -15.20 3.21 -7.60
CA GLN A 132 -13.80 3.18 -7.20
C GLN A 132 -13.63 2.80 -5.73
N LYS A 133 -14.47 3.34 -4.84
CA LYS A 133 -14.47 2.96 -3.42
C LYS A 133 -14.78 1.48 -3.25
N GLU A 134 -15.81 0.98 -3.94
CA GLU A 134 -16.16 -0.45 -3.88
C GLU A 134 -15.05 -1.35 -4.46
N ALA A 135 -14.39 -0.92 -5.53
CA ALA A 135 -13.25 -1.63 -6.10
C ALA A 135 -12.06 -1.69 -5.13
N TRP A 136 -11.72 -0.59 -4.46
CA TRP A 136 -10.67 -0.58 -3.43
C TRP A 136 -11.04 -1.44 -2.21
N ASN A 137 -12.30 -1.43 -1.77
CA ASN A 137 -12.79 -2.29 -0.69
C ASN A 137 -12.67 -3.78 -1.08
N THR A 138 -13.06 -4.12 -2.31
CA THR A 138 -12.95 -5.49 -2.83
C THR A 138 -11.49 -5.93 -2.92
N LEU A 139 -10.59 -5.06 -3.41
CA LEU A 139 -9.15 -5.31 -3.44
C LEU A 139 -8.58 -5.50 -2.03
N SER A 140 -8.97 -4.65 -1.08
CA SER A 140 -8.55 -4.73 0.32
C SER A 140 -8.96 -6.04 0.98
N ALA A 141 -10.21 -6.48 0.77
CA ALA A 141 -10.71 -7.73 1.33
C ALA A 141 -9.89 -8.93 0.82
N ARG A 142 -9.67 -9.01 -0.50
CA ARG A 142 -8.88 -10.07 -1.14
C ARG A 142 -7.40 -10.03 -0.71
N PHE A 143 -6.84 -8.83 -0.61
CA PHE A 143 -5.47 -8.63 -0.12
C PHE A 143 -5.31 -9.18 1.29
N ASN A 144 -6.18 -8.75 2.21
CA ASN A 144 -6.11 -9.19 3.60
C ASN A 144 -6.40 -10.69 3.75
N GLU A 145 -7.38 -11.23 3.02
CA GLU A 145 -7.67 -12.68 3.00
C GLU A 145 -6.41 -13.50 2.68
N GLU A 146 -5.71 -13.16 1.59
CA GLU A 146 -4.48 -13.86 1.21
C GLU A 146 -3.37 -13.63 2.25
N CYS A 147 -3.26 -12.42 2.80
CA CYS A 147 -2.27 -12.15 3.84
C CYS A 147 -2.46 -13.05 5.06
N GLN A 148 -3.68 -13.10 5.62
CA GLN A 148 -3.95 -13.91 6.82
C GLN A 148 -3.78 -15.40 6.53
N LYS A 149 -4.25 -15.87 5.37
CA LYS A 149 -4.09 -17.27 4.95
C LYS A 149 -2.62 -17.67 4.86
N TYR A 150 -1.78 -16.83 4.23
CA TYR A 150 -0.37 -17.14 4.09
C TYR A 150 0.37 -17.06 5.42
N LEU A 151 0.13 -16.03 6.25
CA LEU A 151 0.71 -15.91 7.59
C LEU A 151 0.40 -17.14 8.46
N ALA A 152 -0.85 -17.61 8.45
CA ALA A 152 -1.24 -18.83 9.14
C ALA A 152 -0.48 -20.06 8.61
N GLN A 153 -0.34 -20.19 7.29
CA GLN A 153 0.38 -21.30 6.65
C GLN A 153 1.86 -21.37 7.09
N ILE A 154 2.52 -20.22 7.26
CA ILE A 154 3.94 -20.14 7.63
C ILE A 154 4.18 -19.98 9.14
N GLY A 155 3.14 -20.14 9.97
CA GLY A 155 3.25 -20.08 11.43
C GLY A 155 3.55 -18.69 11.99
N GLN A 156 3.19 -17.62 11.27
CA GLN A 156 3.32 -16.24 11.74
C GLN A 156 2.03 -15.74 12.42
N PRO A 157 2.09 -14.67 13.24
CA PRO A 157 0.90 -14.04 13.80
C PRO A 157 -0.12 -13.67 12.70
N HIS A 158 -1.39 -14.03 12.92
CA HIS A 158 -2.50 -13.83 12.00
C HIS A 158 -3.81 -13.59 12.79
N LEU A 159 -4.86 -13.15 12.09
CA LEU A 159 -6.21 -12.89 12.64
C LEU A 159 -7.27 -13.81 12.03
#